data_AF-Q48LW6-F1
#
_entry.id   AF-Q48LW6-F1
#
_cell.length_a   1.000
_cell.length_b   1.000
_cell.length_c   1.000
_cell.angle_alpha   90.00
_cell.angle_beta   90.00
_cell.angle_gamma   90.00
#
_symmetry.space_group_name_H-M   'P 1'
#
loop_
_entity.id
_entity.type
_entity.pdbx_description
1 polymer ?
#
loop_
_entity_poly.entity_id
_entity_poly.type
_entity_poly.pdbx_seq_one_letter_code
_entity_poly.pdbx_strand_id
1 'polypeptide(L)'
;MWERTCSRRGRCSRCIIFVRNSAFAYAWARSLPAFAIIAARLHRPKPSMLFLIAYIGSVVLINFAFSSAPHLDIIWSAWGGLVFVLRDMVQIRFGHGAIIAMLVALVLSYVTSDPTIALASATAFAVSECIDWLVFSITRRPLRDRLWISSALSIPLDTFIFFGMIDALTAPVVLTALASKFAGVTLVWMIMAWRARNNACPG
;
A
#
# COMPACT_ATOMS: atom_id res chain seq x y z
N MET A 1 -16.74 -35.48 -31.02
CA MET A 1 -16.05 -35.54 -29.71
C MET A 1 -16.27 -34.19 -29.02
N TRP A 2 -17.47 -33.70 -28.69
CA TRP A 2 -18.58 -34.21 -27.87
C TRP A 2 -18.15 -34.93 -26.57
N GLU A 3 -18.13 -34.12 -25.50
CA GLU A 3 -18.79 -34.32 -24.19
C GLU A 3 -18.07 -34.82 -22.92
N ARG A 4 -18.32 -34.03 -21.86
CA ARG A 4 -18.65 -34.37 -20.44
C ARG A 4 -17.50 -34.91 -19.57
N THR A 5 -17.23 -34.29 -18.42
CA THR A 5 -18.08 -34.37 -17.23
C THR A 5 -18.13 -33.09 -16.38
N CYS A 6 -19.28 -32.43 -16.42
CA CYS A 6 -19.78 -31.59 -15.34
C CYS A 6 -20.73 -32.48 -14.50
N SER A 7 -20.41 -32.72 -13.22
CA SER A 7 -21.31 -33.39 -12.28
C SER A 7 -22.17 -32.35 -11.57
N ARG A 8 -23.47 -32.37 -11.88
CA ARG A 8 -24.55 -31.58 -11.28
C ARG A 8 -25.02 -32.19 -9.95
N ARG A 9 -25.30 -31.35 -8.95
CA ARG A 9 -26.62 -31.15 -8.26
C ARG A 9 -26.43 -30.22 -7.04
N GLY A 10 -27.13 -29.10 -6.87
CA GLY A 10 -28.27 -28.62 -7.63
C GLY A 10 -28.70 -27.17 -7.35
N ARG A 11 -29.41 -26.65 -8.36
CA ARG A 11 -30.54 -25.68 -8.38
C ARG A 11 -30.30 -24.26 -7.82
N CYS A 12 -30.14 -23.22 -8.65
CA CYS A 12 -31.10 -22.52 -9.54
C CYS A 12 -31.99 -21.50 -8.81
N SER A 13 -31.85 -20.20 -9.15
CA SER A 13 -32.97 -19.28 -9.50
C SER A 13 -32.62 -17.77 -9.57
N ARG A 14 -31.41 -17.29 -9.24
CA ARG A 14 -31.16 -15.82 -9.19
C ARG A 14 -30.44 -15.17 -10.38
N CYS A 15 -30.00 -15.93 -11.37
CA CYS A 15 -29.24 -15.38 -12.52
C CYS A 15 -30.08 -14.76 -13.66
N ILE A 16 -31.43 -14.74 -13.58
CA ILE A 16 -32.26 -14.31 -14.73
C ILE A 16 -32.93 -12.95 -14.55
N ILE A 17 -32.93 -12.34 -13.35
CA ILE A 17 -33.63 -11.06 -13.14
C ILE A 17 -32.74 -9.82 -13.39
N PHE A 18 -31.41 -9.93 -13.35
CA PHE A 18 -30.52 -8.78 -13.56
C PHE A 18 -30.01 -8.61 -15.01
N VAL A 19 -30.43 -9.47 -15.94
CA VAL A 19 -29.98 -9.43 -17.35
C VAL A 19 -30.95 -8.65 -18.25
N ARG A 20 -32.14 -8.28 -17.76
CA ARG A 20 -33.19 -7.68 -18.61
C ARG A 20 -33.29 -6.15 -18.58
N ASN A 21 -32.50 -5.45 -17.77
CA ASN A 21 -32.58 -3.98 -17.70
C ASN A 21 -31.37 -3.21 -18.25
N SER A 22 -30.33 -3.92 -18.70
CA SER A 22 -29.12 -3.31 -19.29
C SER A 22 -29.13 -3.35 -20.82
N ALA A 23 -29.88 -4.27 -21.46
CA ALA A 23 -29.83 -4.46 -22.91
C ALA A 23 -30.45 -3.31 -23.73
N PHE A 24 -31.36 -2.50 -23.15
CA PHE A 24 -31.98 -1.38 -23.87
C PHE A 24 -31.09 -0.13 -23.92
N ALA A 25 -30.21 0.05 -22.93
CA ALA A 25 -29.28 1.19 -22.89
C ALA A 25 -28.08 1.01 -23.84
N TYR A 26 -27.66 -0.23 -24.13
CA TYR A 26 -26.52 -0.50 -25.01
C TYR A 26 -26.87 -0.41 -26.51
N ALA A 27 -28.15 -0.50 -26.89
CA ALA A 27 -28.56 -0.43 -28.30
C ALA A 27 -28.61 1.01 -28.84
N TRP A 28 -28.75 2.02 -27.97
CA TRP A 28 -28.86 3.43 -28.37
C TRP A 28 -27.54 4.22 -28.23
N ALA A 29 -26.51 3.64 -27.62
CA ALA A 29 -25.20 4.28 -27.40
C ALA A 29 -24.20 4.07 -28.55
N ARG A 30 -24.62 3.46 -29.66
CA ARG A 30 -23.75 3.04 -30.77
C ARG A 30 -23.53 4.10 -31.85
N SER A 31 -24.11 5.29 -31.72
CA SER A 31 -24.17 6.32 -32.77
C SER A 31 -23.40 7.62 -32.50
N LEU A 32 -22.54 7.69 -31.47
CA LEU A 32 -21.71 8.89 -31.23
C LEU A 32 -20.23 8.50 -31.01
N PRO A 33 -19.35 8.62 -32.03
CA PRO A 33 -18.03 7.99 -31.98
C PRO A 33 -16.91 8.78 -31.27
N ALA A 34 -17.16 9.93 -30.64
CA ALA A 34 -16.05 10.75 -30.11
C ALA A 34 -16.09 11.09 -28.61
N PHE A 35 -17.26 11.10 -27.95
CA PHE A 35 -17.36 11.60 -26.57
C PHE A 35 -17.36 10.52 -25.49
N ALA A 36 -17.71 9.27 -25.81
CA ALA A 36 -17.82 8.19 -24.81
C ALA A 36 -16.44 7.71 -24.27
N ILE A 37 -15.36 7.88 -25.04
CA ILE A 37 -14.00 7.49 -24.61
C ILE A 37 -13.43 8.48 -23.59
N ILE A 38 -13.85 9.74 -23.62
CA ILE A 38 -13.42 10.77 -22.66
C ILE A 38 -14.20 10.62 -21.33
N ALA A 39 -15.49 10.32 -21.38
CA ALA A 39 -16.31 10.11 -20.19
C ALA A 39 -15.91 8.84 -19.39
N ALA A 40 -15.47 7.78 -20.06
CA ALA A 40 -15.03 6.54 -19.40
C ALA A 40 -13.67 6.66 -18.69
N ARG A 41 -12.88 7.72 -18.94
CA ARG A 41 -11.61 7.98 -18.23
C ARG A 41 -11.77 8.71 -16.88
N LEU A 42 -12.97 9.17 -16.52
CA LEU A 42 -13.20 10.11 -15.41
C LEU A 42 -13.93 9.53 -14.19
N HIS A 43 -14.12 8.22 -14.11
CA HIS A 43 -14.56 7.53 -12.88
C HIS A 43 -13.49 6.59 -12.35
N ARG A 44 -12.28 7.12 -12.14
CA ARG A 44 -11.46 6.67 -11.01
C ARG A 44 -12.07 7.34 -9.78
N PRO A 45 -12.69 6.61 -8.83
CA PRO A 45 -13.11 7.24 -7.57
C PRO A 45 -11.90 8.00 -7.03
N LYS A 46 -12.06 9.31 -6.79
CA LYS A 46 -10.97 10.13 -6.27
C LYS A 46 -10.40 9.39 -5.06
N PRO A 47 -9.08 9.18 -5.01
CA PRO A 47 -8.46 8.67 -3.81
C PRO A 47 -9.00 9.45 -2.60
N SER A 48 -9.55 8.78 -1.60
CA SER A 48 -9.93 9.48 -0.39
C SER A 48 -8.66 10.11 0.18
N MET A 49 -8.63 11.45 0.30
CA MET A 49 -7.52 12.19 0.88
C MET A 49 -7.11 11.62 2.25
N LEU A 50 -8.04 10.91 2.91
CA LEU A 50 -7.81 10.09 4.09
C LEU A 50 -6.54 9.23 4.04
N PHE A 51 -6.22 8.55 2.93
CA PHE A 51 -4.99 7.73 2.87
C PHE A 51 -3.73 8.58 2.88
N LEU A 52 -3.77 9.72 2.18
CA LEU A 52 -2.66 10.68 2.13
C LEU A 52 -2.44 11.30 3.51
N ILE A 53 -3.51 11.74 4.15
CA ILE A 53 -3.49 12.34 5.50
C ILE A 53 -3.04 11.30 6.53
N ALA A 54 -3.56 10.07 6.45
CA ALA A 54 -3.15 8.98 7.35
C ALA A 54 -1.67 8.64 7.16
N TYR A 55 -1.16 8.61 5.93
CA TYR A 55 0.26 8.43 5.66
C TYR A 55 1.10 9.57 6.27
N ILE A 56 0.78 10.83 5.96
CA ILE A 56 1.50 12.01 6.48
C ILE A 56 1.50 11.99 8.02
N GLY A 57 0.32 11.82 8.63
CA GLY A 57 0.17 11.75 10.07
C GLY A 57 0.93 10.58 10.69
N SER A 58 0.98 9.43 10.03
CA SER A 58 1.73 8.27 10.52
C SER A 58 3.25 8.47 10.47
N VAL A 59 3.77 9.16 9.45
CA VAL A 59 5.19 9.53 9.34
C VAL A 59 5.58 10.54 10.41
N VAL A 60 4.75 11.55 10.67
CA VAL A 60 5.00 12.52 11.74
C VAL A 60 4.97 11.83 13.10
N LEU A 61 3.96 10.98 13.33
CA LEU A 61 3.79 10.27 14.59
C LEU A 61 4.95 9.31 14.86
N ILE A 62 5.44 8.58 13.84
CA ILE A 62 6.55 7.64 14.05
C ILE A 62 7.86 8.37 14.36
N ASN A 63 8.14 9.48 13.66
CA ASN A 63 9.34 10.29 13.93
C ASN A 63 9.28 10.94 15.32
N PHE A 64 8.11 11.42 15.73
CA PHE A 64 7.89 11.92 17.09
C PHE A 64 8.03 10.83 18.15
N ALA A 65 7.52 9.63 17.87
CA ALA A 65 7.60 8.49 18.79
C ALA A 65 9.04 8.00 19.00
N PHE A 66 9.85 7.91 17.94
CA PHE A 66 11.29 7.60 18.05
C PHE A 66 12.05 8.69 18.80
N SER A 67 11.64 9.97 18.66
CA SER A 67 12.25 11.09 19.38
C SER A 67 11.88 11.13 20.86
N SER A 68 10.66 10.73 21.23
CA SER A 68 10.14 10.86 22.61
C SER A 68 10.40 9.62 23.46
N ALA A 69 10.29 8.42 22.88
CA ALA A 69 10.39 7.16 23.59
C ALA A 69 11.18 6.11 22.79
N PRO A 70 12.51 6.29 22.65
CA PRO A 70 13.37 5.38 21.88
C PRO A 70 13.44 3.95 22.46
N HIS A 71 13.09 3.77 23.73
CA HIS A 71 13.07 2.47 24.42
C HIS A 71 11.89 1.56 24.01
N LEU A 72 10.89 2.09 23.29
CA LEU A 72 9.75 1.33 22.76
C LEU A 72 9.91 1.05 21.25
N ASP A 73 11.15 0.99 20.77
CA ASP A 73 11.55 0.76 19.38
C ASP A 73 10.84 -0.44 18.74
N ILE A 74 10.57 -1.51 19.46
CA ILE A 74 9.86 -2.70 18.95
C ILE A 74 8.42 -2.36 18.52
N ILE A 75 7.68 -1.62 19.36
CA ILE A 75 6.28 -1.25 19.09
C ILE A 75 6.23 -0.24 17.97
N TRP A 76 7.11 0.77 18.02
CA TRP A 76 7.22 1.78 16.99
C TRP A 76 7.64 1.18 15.66
N SER A 77 8.58 0.23 15.65
CA SER A 77 9.00 -0.45 14.42
C SER A 77 7.88 -1.28 13.80
N ALA A 78 7.01 -1.92 14.60
CA ALA A 78 5.81 -2.56 14.07
C ALA A 78 4.87 -1.54 13.38
N TRP A 79 4.70 -0.35 13.97
CA TRP A 79 3.97 0.75 13.33
C TRP A 79 4.67 1.25 12.06
N GLY A 80 5.99 1.34 12.07
CA GLY A 80 6.81 1.64 10.90
C GLY A 80 6.50 0.70 9.74
N GLY A 81 6.36 -0.59 10.01
CA GLY A 81 5.89 -1.59 9.03
C GLY A 81 4.54 -1.25 8.39
N LEU A 82 3.60 -0.70 9.17
CA LEU A 82 2.31 -0.22 8.64
C LEU A 82 2.48 1.05 7.79
N VAL A 83 3.42 1.94 8.12
CA VAL A 83 3.74 3.12 7.30
C VAL A 83 4.23 2.72 5.91
N PHE A 84 5.05 1.66 5.80
CA PHE A 84 5.46 1.09 4.51
C PHE A 84 4.26 0.65 3.65
N VAL A 85 3.33 -0.08 4.26
CA VAL A 85 2.08 -0.48 3.58
C VAL A 85 1.29 0.75 3.11
N LEU A 86 1.14 1.77 3.97
CA LEU A 86 0.42 2.99 3.63
C LEU A 86 1.11 3.74 2.48
N ARG A 87 2.44 3.79 2.47
CA ARG A 87 3.24 4.37 1.39
C ARG A 87 2.95 3.69 0.06
N ASP A 88 3.05 2.37 0.01
CA ASP A 88 2.75 1.59 -1.20
C ASP A 88 1.33 1.88 -1.70
N MET A 89 0.35 1.93 -0.79
CA MET A 89 -1.05 2.22 -1.12
C MET A 89 -1.23 3.64 -1.68
N VAL A 90 -0.53 4.63 -1.14
CA VAL A 90 -0.52 6.01 -1.65
C VAL A 90 0.15 6.06 -3.02
N GLN A 91 1.26 5.37 -3.22
CA GLN A 91 2.00 5.34 -4.49
C GLN A 91 1.18 4.72 -5.62
N ILE A 92 0.51 3.58 -5.39
CA ILE A 92 -0.38 2.94 -6.38
C ILE A 92 -1.52 3.87 -6.81
N ARG A 93 -1.97 4.73 -5.90
CA ARG A 93 -3.20 5.50 -6.05
C ARG A 93 -2.97 6.93 -6.54
N PHE A 94 -1.87 7.56 -6.12
CA PHE A 94 -1.50 8.94 -6.44
C PHE A 94 -0.21 9.05 -7.27
N GLY A 95 0.50 7.96 -7.52
CA GLY A 95 1.77 7.97 -8.27
C GLY A 95 2.80 8.86 -7.60
N HIS A 96 3.33 9.83 -8.36
CA HIS A 96 4.33 10.81 -7.89
C HIS A 96 3.83 11.70 -6.74
N GLY A 97 2.53 11.75 -6.46
CA GLY A 97 1.98 12.47 -5.30
C GLY A 97 2.46 11.91 -3.94
N ALA A 98 2.95 10.67 -3.90
CA ALA A 98 3.56 10.08 -2.71
C ALA A 98 4.82 10.84 -2.26
N ILE A 99 5.65 11.29 -3.21
CA ILE A 99 6.88 12.05 -2.93
C ILE A 99 6.55 13.38 -2.27
N ILE A 100 5.54 14.09 -2.78
CA ILE A 100 5.10 15.37 -2.21
C ILE A 100 4.56 15.15 -0.79
N ALA A 101 3.75 14.11 -0.59
CA ALA A 101 3.23 13.77 0.73
C ALA A 101 4.36 13.44 1.72
N MET A 102 5.36 12.68 1.28
CA MET A 102 6.54 12.35 2.06
C MET A 102 7.32 13.61 2.42
N LEU A 103 7.61 14.50 1.45
CA LEU A 103 8.31 15.76 1.71
C LEU A 103 7.56 16.63 2.73
N VAL A 104 6.24 16.76 2.59
CA VAL A 104 5.41 17.50 3.55
C VAL A 104 5.48 16.87 4.93
N ALA A 105 5.37 15.54 5.03
CA ALA A 105 5.48 14.83 6.29
C ALA A 105 6.85 15.01 6.95
N LEU A 106 7.94 14.99 6.16
CA LEU A 106 9.30 15.19 6.65
C LEU A 106 9.55 16.62 7.14
N VAL A 107 9.04 17.62 6.42
CA VAL A 107 9.12 19.03 6.85
C VAL A 107 8.36 19.23 8.15
N LEU A 108 7.16 18.64 8.28
CA LEU A 108 6.41 18.67 9.54
C LEU A 108 7.16 17.95 10.66
N SER A 109 7.71 16.77 10.39
CA SER A 109 8.53 16.02 11.34
C SER A 109 9.77 16.77 11.80
N TYR A 110 10.41 17.55 10.93
CA TYR A 110 11.58 18.36 11.28
C TYR A 110 11.24 19.47 12.29
N VAL A 111 10.01 19.97 12.26
CA VAL A 111 9.53 20.97 13.22
C VAL A 111 9.09 20.32 14.54
N THR A 112 8.57 19.10 14.51
CA THR A 112 8.00 18.44 15.69
C THR A 112 8.98 17.53 16.46
N SER A 113 10.04 17.05 15.80
CA SER A 113 10.93 16.00 16.31
C SER A 113 12.40 16.41 16.22
N ASP A 114 13.30 15.62 16.81
CA ASP A 114 14.73 15.90 16.73
C ASP A 114 15.23 15.98 15.26
N PRO A 115 15.97 17.04 14.88
CA PRO A 115 16.47 17.23 13.52
C PRO A 115 17.29 16.06 12.98
N THR A 116 18.03 15.35 13.84
CA THR A 116 18.86 14.20 13.43
C THR A 116 17.99 13.02 13.01
N ILE A 117 16.92 12.74 13.76
CA ILE A 117 15.95 11.67 13.47
C ILE A 117 15.13 12.00 12.23
N ALA A 118 14.72 13.27 12.09
CA ALA A 118 13.99 13.74 10.92
C ALA A 118 14.84 13.63 9.64
N LEU A 119 16.13 13.97 9.71
CA LEU A 119 17.04 13.83 8.58
C LEU A 119 17.34 12.36 8.24
N ALA A 120 17.56 11.50 9.25
CA ALA A 120 17.80 10.08 9.06
C ALA A 120 16.59 9.36 8.44
N SER A 121 15.38 9.69 8.89
CA SER A 121 14.15 9.16 8.29
C SER A 121 13.92 9.72 6.88
N ALA A 122 14.25 10.99 6.63
CA ALA A 122 14.14 11.58 5.29
C ALA A 122 14.98 10.85 4.25
N THR A 123 16.24 10.56 4.57
CA THR A 123 17.14 9.84 3.67
C THR A 123 16.70 8.39 3.48
N ALA A 124 16.34 7.71 4.57
CA ALA A 124 15.87 6.32 4.56
C ALA A 124 14.58 6.16 3.74
N PHE A 125 13.62 7.07 3.91
CA PHE A 125 12.38 7.07 3.14
C PHE A 125 12.61 7.43 1.67
N ALA A 126 13.47 8.40 1.36
CA ALA A 126 13.76 8.79 -0.02
C ALA A 126 14.38 7.62 -0.81
N VAL A 127 15.37 6.94 -0.22
CA VAL A 127 16.00 5.76 -0.85
C VAL A 127 15.00 4.62 -1.01
N SER A 128 14.19 4.36 0.01
CA SER A 128 13.17 3.31 -0.05
C SER A 128 12.08 3.59 -1.09
N GLU A 129 11.65 4.84 -1.24
CA GLU A 129 10.66 5.25 -2.26
C GLU A 129 11.22 5.06 -3.68
N CYS A 130 12.49 5.36 -3.91
CA CYS A 130 13.15 5.08 -5.19
C CYS A 130 13.14 3.58 -5.55
N ILE A 131 13.30 2.72 -4.54
CA ILE A 131 13.31 1.26 -4.72
C ILE A 131 11.91 0.73 -4.95
N ASP A 132 10.92 1.23 -4.20
CA ASP A 132 9.53 0.90 -4.48
C ASP A 132 9.16 1.29 -5.91
N TRP A 133 9.51 2.51 -6.33
CA TRP A 133 9.26 2.96 -7.70
C TRP A 133 9.89 2.01 -8.73
N LEU A 134 11.13 1.56 -8.49
CA LEU A 134 11.81 0.58 -9.33
C LEU A 134 11.08 -0.78 -9.35
N VAL A 135 10.70 -1.29 -8.18
CA VAL A 135 9.99 -2.57 -8.02
C VAL A 135 8.61 -2.50 -8.69
N PHE A 136 7.88 -1.41 -8.54
CA PHE A 136 6.57 -1.19 -9.14
C PHE A 136 6.62 -0.99 -10.66
N SER A 137 7.71 -0.42 -11.17
CA SER A 137 7.96 -0.28 -12.61
C SER A 137 8.27 -1.62 -13.28
N ILE A 138 9.08 -2.47 -12.63
CA ILE A 138 9.52 -3.76 -13.17
C ILE A 138 8.46 -4.87 -12.96
N THR A 139 7.77 -4.87 -11.81
CA THR A 139 6.94 -6.00 -11.39
C THR A 139 5.49 -5.87 -11.86
N ARG A 140 5.04 -6.74 -12.78
CA ARG A 140 3.65 -6.81 -13.26
C ARG A 140 2.74 -7.81 -12.51
N ARG A 141 3.00 -8.07 -11.23
CA ARG A 141 2.25 -9.03 -10.37
C ARG A 141 0.93 -8.47 -9.82
N PRO A 142 0.04 -9.22 -9.17
CA PRO A 142 -1.08 -8.63 -8.42
C PRO A 142 -0.60 -7.76 -7.24
N LEU A 143 -1.43 -6.80 -6.81
CA LEU A 143 -1.11 -5.80 -5.77
C LEU A 143 -0.49 -6.36 -4.49
N ARG A 144 -1.03 -7.49 -4.04
CA ARG A 144 -0.58 -8.18 -2.83
C ARG A 144 0.89 -8.61 -2.91
N ASP A 145 1.30 -9.17 -4.04
CA ASP A 145 2.65 -9.70 -4.21
C ASP A 145 3.65 -8.55 -4.40
N ARG A 146 3.23 -7.46 -5.07
CA ARG A 146 4.07 -6.25 -5.20
C ARG A 146 4.35 -5.59 -3.86
N LEU A 147 3.32 -5.47 -3.01
CA LEU A 147 3.45 -4.89 -1.66
C LEU A 147 4.45 -5.67 -0.82
N TRP A 148 4.37 -7.00 -0.85
CA TRP A 148 5.30 -7.81 -0.05
C TRP A 148 6.74 -7.71 -0.57
N ILE A 149 6.94 -7.73 -1.90
CA ILE A 149 8.28 -7.62 -2.51
C ILE A 149 8.90 -6.24 -2.29
N SER A 150 8.14 -5.15 -2.48
CA SER A 150 8.60 -3.77 -2.25
C SER A 150 8.96 -3.57 -0.79
N SER A 151 8.06 -3.92 0.14
CA SER A 151 8.33 -3.86 1.57
C SER A 151 9.53 -4.73 1.98
N ALA A 152 9.70 -5.93 1.40
CA ALA A 152 10.84 -6.80 1.72
C ALA A 152 12.21 -6.24 1.32
N LEU A 153 12.27 -5.39 0.29
CA LEU A 153 13.49 -4.70 -0.12
C LEU A 153 13.66 -3.36 0.61
N SER A 154 12.56 -2.63 0.81
CA SER A 154 12.57 -1.30 1.43
C SER A 154 12.80 -1.33 2.94
N ILE A 155 12.22 -2.29 3.68
CA ILE A 155 12.42 -2.42 5.13
C ILE A 155 13.90 -2.54 5.54
N PRO A 156 14.70 -3.48 4.97
CA PRO A 156 16.09 -3.60 5.36
C PRO A 156 16.87 -2.33 5.04
N LEU A 157 16.66 -1.75 3.87
CA LEU A 157 17.39 -0.55 3.46
C LEU A 157 17.04 0.66 4.33
N ASP A 158 15.76 0.89 4.62
CA ASP A 158 15.33 1.91 5.56
C ASP A 158 15.96 1.71 6.94
N THR A 159 15.91 0.48 7.47
CA THR A 159 16.41 0.17 8.81
C THR A 159 17.93 0.37 8.89
N PHE A 160 18.69 -0.08 7.90
CA PHE A 160 20.14 0.12 7.88
C PHE A 160 20.53 1.59 7.72
N ILE A 161 19.85 2.35 6.86
CA ILE A 161 20.13 3.78 6.66
C ILE A 161 19.74 4.57 7.91
N PHE A 162 18.56 4.33 8.47
CA PHE A 162 18.04 5.05 9.63
C PHE A 162 18.91 4.82 10.87
N PHE A 163 19.11 3.56 11.28
CA PHE A 163 19.93 3.27 12.45
C PHE A 163 21.42 3.55 12.19
N GLY A 164 21.88 3.47 10.94
CA GLY A 164 23.25 3.85 10.55
C GLY A 164 23.53 5.33 10.68
N MET A 165 22.55 6.18 10.33
CA MET A 165 22.70 7.63 10.50
C MET A 165 22.59 8.09 11.96
N ILE A 166 21.88 7.34 12.79
CA ILE A 166 21.72 7.63 14.23
C ILE A 166 22.85 6.95 15.06
N ASP A 167 23.81 6.30 14.39
CA ASP A 167 24.91 5.54 15.01
C ASP A 167 24.45 4.49 16.04
N ALA A 168 23.23 3.97 15.83
CA ALA A 168 22.54 3.01 16.69
C ALA A 168 22.48 1.61 16.05
N LEU A 169 23.42 1.31 15.15
CA LEU A 169 23.58 0.01 14.46
C LEU A 169 24.06 -1.09 15.41
N THR A 170 23.22 -1.48 16.35
CA THR A 170 23.44 -2.67 17.16
C THR A 170 22.66 -3.84 16.58
N ALA A 171 23.28 -5.02 16.51
CA ALA A 171 22.64 -6.24 16.03
C ALA A 171 21.26 -6.51 16.68
N PRO A 172 21.06 -6.39 18.01
CA PRO A 172 19.74 -6.61 18.61
C PRO A 172 18.69 -5.60 18.15
N VAL A 173 19.03 -4.31 18.05
CA VAL A 173 18.08 -3.26 17.63
C VAL A 173 17.69 -3.46 16.16
N VAL A 174 18.66 -3.72 15.29
CA VAL A 174 18.39 -3.97 13.87
C VAL A 174 17.52 -5.22 13.71
N LEU A 175 17.84 -6.33 14.38
CA LEU A 175 17.07 -7.57 14.27
C LEU A 175 15.63 -7.41 14.78
N THR A 176 15.45 -6.76 15.92
CA THR A 176 14.11 -6.55 16.50
C THR A 176 13.28 -5.55 15.68
N ALA A 177 13.89 -4.48 15.16
CA ALA A 177 13.25 -3.52 14.27
C ALA A 177 12.85 -4.17 12.93
N LEU A 178 13.72 -4.99 12.33
CA LEU A 178 13.38 -5.75 11.12
C LEU A 178 12.23 -6.71 11.39
N ALA A 179 12.35 -7.55 12.42
CA ALA A 179 11.34 -8.55 12.75
C ALA A 179 9.96 -7.93 12.99
N SER A 180 9.89 -6.82 13.73
CA SER A 180 8.65 -6.10 14.01
C SER A 180 8.06 -5.43 12.77
N LYS A 181 8.87 -4.75 11.94
CA LYS A 181 8.42 -4.19 10.65
C LYS A 181 7.88 -5.27 9.73
N PHE A 182 8.60 -6.39 9.59
CA PHE A 182 8.17 -7.54 8.79
C PHE A 182 6.89 -8.17 9.32
N ALA A 183 6.74 -8.28 10.64
CA ALA A 183 5.50 -8.76 11.26
C ALA A 183 4.31 -7.87 10.91
N GLY A 184 4.47 -6.54 10.98
CA GLY A 184 3.45 -5.57 10.59
C GLY A 184 3.01 -5.70 9.13
N VAL A 185 3.97 -5.75 8.20
CA VAL A 185 3.68 -5.93 6.76
C VAL A 185 3.03 -7.28 6.50
N THR A 186 3.55 -8.35 7.08
CA THR A 186 3.05 -9.72 6.87
C THR A 186 1.62 -9.86 7.41
N LEU A 187 1.30 -9.23 8.54
CA LEU A 187 -0.05 -9.20 9.08
C LEU A 187 -1.03 -8.55 8.09
N VAL A 188 -0.70 -7.39 7.55
CA VAL A 188 -1.55 -6.71 6.57
C VAL A 188 -1.68 -7.54 5.29
N TRP A 189 -0.58 -8.11 4.82
CA TRP A 189 -0.57 -9.00 3.65
C TRP A 189 -1.48 -10.22 3.86
N MET A 190 -1.44 -10.85 5.04
CA MET A 190 -2.32 -11.97 5.41
C MET A 190 -3.80 -11.54 5.43
N ILE A 191 -4.13 -10.37 5.98
CA ILE A 191 -5.50 -9.84 5.98
C ILE A 191 -6.00 -9.62 4.55
N MET A 192 -5.16 -9.03 3.67
CA MET A 192 -5.49 -8.85 2.26
C MET A 192 -5.66 -10.19 1.54
N ALA A 193 -4.80 -11.17 1.83
CA ALA A 193 -4.88 -12.52 1.27
C ALA A 193 -6.16 -13.24 1.70
N TRP A 194 -6.53 -13.13 2.98
CA TRP A 194 -7.75 -13.73 3.54
C TRP A 194 -9.01 -13.13 2.92
N ARG A 195 -9.08 -11.79 2.80
CA ARG A 195 -10.21 -11.11 2.14
C ARG A 195 -10.35 -11.51 0.67
N ALA A 196 -9.25 -11.63 -0.05
CA ALA A 196 -9.27 -12.06 -1.45
C ALA A 196 -9.80 -13.50 -1.61
N ARG A 197 -9.50 -14.40 -0.66
CA ARG A 197 -10.01 -15.78 -0.65
C ARG A 197 -11.50 -15.85 -0.31
N ASN A 198 -11.95 -15.08 0.69
CA ASN A 198 -13.36 -15.09 1.10
C ASN A 198 -14.28 -14.48 0.05
N ASN A 199 -13.83 -13.47 -0.69
CA ASN A 199 -14.60 -12.89 -1.79
C ASN A 199 -14.69 -13.81 -3.03
N ALA A 200 -13.84 -14.84 -3.13
CA ALA A 200 -13.85 -15.81 -4.22
C ALA A 200 -14.82 -16.99 -3.99
N CYS A 201 -15.24 -17.21 -2.75
CA CYS A 201 -16.30 -18.16 -2.40
C CYS A 201 -17.50 -17.38 -1.84
N PRO A 202 -18.41 -16.87 -2.70
CA PRO A 202 -19.74 -16.49 -2.23
C PRO A 202 -20.44 -17.78 -1.80
N GLY A 203 -20.71 -17.90 -0.50
CA GLY A 203 -21.59 -18.95 0.03
C GLY A 203 -22.99 -18.87 -0.56
#